data_AF-A0A254QFE8-F1
#
_entry.id   AF-A0A254QFE8-F1
#
_cell.length_a   1.000
_cell.length_b   1.000
_cell.length_c   1.000
_cell.angle_alpha   90.00
_cell.angle_beta   90.00
_cell.angle_gamma   90.00
#
_symmetry.space_group_name_H-M   'P 1'
#
loop_
_entity.id
_entity.type
_entity.pdbx_description
1 polymer ?
#
loop_
_entity_poly.entity_id
_entity_poly.type
_entity_poly.pdbx_seq_one_letter_code
_entity_poly.pdbx_strand_id
1 'polypeptide(L)'
;MEALAAAVLVGVGVTAGMSALGSMSQTEIRMRESEKLSRLAHMKLDEVIGLGQGVNTDASGSFEEYGEPNYEFTVDVQASGVDSLDTVLVIAKKSNGDTTSQEGRAVGLLFTPPETTE
;
A
#
# COMPACT_ATOMS: atom_id res chain seq x y z
N MET A 1 34.17 -44.49 4.40
CA MET A 1 33.69 -43.21 4.96
C MET A 1 33.16 -42.24 3.90
N GLU A 2 33.26 -42.55 2.60
CA GLU A 2 32.88 -41.62 1.52
C GLU A 2 31.37 -41.51 1.29
N ALA A 3 30.61 -42.59 1.53
CA ALA A 3 29.15 -42.59 1.34
C ALA A 3 28.40 -41.66 2.33
N LEU A 4 28.93 -41.48 3.55
CA LEU A 4 28.34 -40.59 4.55
C LEU A 4 28.60 -39.12 4.21
N ALA A 5 29.78 -38.79 3.69
CA ALA A 5 30.11 -37.43 3.24
C ALA A 5 29.27 -37.01 2.03
N ALA A 6 29.06 -37.92 1.08
CA ALA A 6 28.20 -37.69 -0.08
C ALA A 6 26.73 -37.46 0.33
N ALA A 7 26.21 -38.24 1.28
CA ALA A 7 24.84 -38.08 1.78
C ALA A 7 24.63 -36.72 2.49
N VAL A 8 25.62 -36.27 3.26
CA VAL A 8 25.56 -34.96 3.96
C VAL A 8 25.60 -33.80 2.98
N LEU A 9 26.48 -33.84 1.96
CA LEU A 9 26.56 -32.79 0.93
C LEU A 9 25.28 -32.68 0.10
N VAL A 10 24.67 -33.81 -0.28
CA VAL A 10 23.39 -33.83 -0.98
C VAL A 10 22.27 -33.31 -0.07
N GLY A 11 22.25 -33.72 1.20
CA GLY A 11 21.26 -33.25 2.17
C GLY A 11 21.29 -31.74 2.41
N VAL A 12 22.47 -31.13 2.52
CA VAL A 12 22.64 -29.67 2.67
C VAL A 12 22.30 -28.93 1.37
N GLY A 13 22.62 -29.50 0.21
CA GLY A 13 22.27 -28.89 -1.09
C GLY A 13 20.76 -28.81 -1.33
N VAL A 14 20.02 -29.86 -0.95
CA VAL A 14 18.56 -29.90 -1.12
C VAL A 14 17.85 -28.93 -0.17
N THR A 15 18.28 -28.85 1.10
CA THR A 15 17.69 -27.92 2.07
C THR A 15 17.97 -26.46 1.70
N ALA A 16 19.19 -26.14 1.25
CA ALA A 16 19.53 -24.81 0.75
C ALA A 16 18.68 -24.39 -0.46
N GLY A 17 18.46 -25.31 -1.42
CA GLY A 17 17.59 -25.06 -2.58
C GLY A 17 16.13 -24.83 -2.19
N MET A 18 15.59 -25.61 -1.25
CA MET A 18 14.23 -25.41 -0.75
C MET A 18 14.07 -24.11 0.04
N SER A 19 15.08 -23.72 0.84
CA SER A 19 15.08 -22.43 1.54
C SER A 19 15.13 -21.25 0.58
N ALA A 20 15.91 -21.34 -0.50
CA ALA A 20 15.95 -20.32 -1.54
C ALA A 20 14.59 -20.14 -2.23
N LEU A 21 13.95 -21.24 -2.64
CA LEU A 21 12.61 -21.23 -3.24
C LEU A 21 11.54 -20.70 -2.28
N GLY A 22 11.59 -21.09 -1.00
CA GLY A 22 10.70 -20.57 0.03
C GLY A 22 10.86 -19.06 0.23
N SER A 23 12.09 -18.56 0.22
CA SER A 23 12.36 -17.12 0.35
C SER A 23 11.88 -16.31 -0.86
N MET A 24 12.00 -16.87 -2.06
CA MET A 24 11.50 -16.26 -3.29
C MET A 24 9.98 -16.17 -3.30
N SER A 25 9.29 -17.25 -2.90
CA SER A 25 7.83 -17.26 -2.78
C SER A 25 7.30 -16.23 -1.78
N GLN A 26 7.94 -16.08 -0.62
CA GLN A 26 7.55 -15.02 0.33
C GLN A 26 7.79 -13.62 -0.22
N THR A 27 8.86 -13.42 -0.98
CA THR A 27 9.17 -12.13 -1.61
C THR A 27 8.13 -11.77 -2.66
N GLU A 28 7.74 -12.74 -3.51
CA GLU A 28 6.68 -12.53 -4.51
C GLU A 28 5.33 -12.18 -3.88
N ILE A 29 4.95 -12.85 -2.79
CA ILE A 29 3.72 -12.55 -2.05
C ILE A 29 3.74 -11.11 -1.54
N ARG A 30 4.85 -10.69 -0.92
CA ARG A 30 5.03 -9.32 -0.42
C ARG A 30 5.02 -8.29 -1.53
N MET A 31 5.62 -8.58 -2.68
CA MET A 31 5.61 -7.66 -3.83
C MET A 31 4.21 -7.48 -4.40
N ARG A 32 3.45 -8.58 -4.56
CA ARG A 32 2.06 -8.52 -5.03
C ARG A 32 1.16 -7.76 -4.07
N GLU A 33 1.35 -7.94 -2.76
CA GLU A 33 0.60 -7.21 -1.73
C GLU A 33 0.91 -5.71 -1.79
N SER A 34 2.19 -5.34 -1.88
CA SER A 34 2.61 -3.94 -2.04
C SER A 34 2.05 -3.29 -3.32
N GLU A 35 2.09 -4.00 -4.46
CA GLU A 35 1.54 -3.48 -5.71
C GLU A 35 0.03 -3.25 -5.60
N LYS A 36 -0.69 -4.19 -4.99
CA LYS A 36 -2.12 -4.07 -4.76
C LYS A 36 -2.47 -2.88 -3.87
N LEU A 37 -1.76 -2.71 -2.75
CA LEU A 37 -1.96 -1.58 -1.86
C LEU A 37 -1.67 -0.24 -2.55
N SER A 38 -0.58 -0.18 -3.34
CA SER A 38 -0.27 1.01 -4.13
C SER A 38 -1.38 1.34 -5.13
N ARG A 39 -1.90 0.34 -5.83
CA ARG A 39 -3.00 0.51 -6.78
C ARG A 39 -4.27 1.02 -6.09
N LEU A 40 -4.64 0.43 -4.96
CA LEU A 40 -5.78 0.87 -4.15
C LEU A 40 -5.63 2.33 -3.69
N ALA A 41 -4.45 2.71 -3.22
CA ALA A 41 -4.17 4.09 -2.80
C ALA A 41 -4.32 5.08 -3.97
N HIS A 42 -3.81 4.76 -5.16
CA HIS A 42 -3.94 5.62 -6.34
C HIS A 42 -5.40 5.75 -6.80
N MET A 43 -6.15 4.64 -6.86
CA MET A 43 -7.57 4.69 -7.24
C MET A 43 -8.38 5.58 -6.30
N LYS A 44 -8.14 5.48 -4.99
CA LYS A 44 -8.84 6.33 -4.02
C LYS A 44 -8.35 7.77 -4.06
N LEU A 45 -7.07 8.02 -4.34
CA LEU A 45 -6.56 9.37 -4.58
C LEU A 45 -7.25 10.01 -5.79
N ASP A 46 -7.40 9.30 -6.90
CA ASP A 46 -8.08 9.80 -8.10
C ASP A 46 -9.56 10.12 -7.80
N GLU A 47 -10.24 9.28 -7.02
CA GLU A 47 -11.60 9.54 -6.56
C GLU A 47 -11.67 10.80 -5.69
N VAL A 48 -10.78 10.93 -4.70
CA VAL A 48 -10.72 12.07 -3.78
C VAL A 48 -10.46 13.37 -4.54
N ILE A 49 -9.51 13.37 -5.48
CA ILE A 49 -9.24 14.53 -6.35
C ILE A 49 -10.45 14.83 -7.24
N GLY A 50 -11.10 13.80 -7.77
CA GLY A 50 -12.29 13.94 -8.61
C GLY A 50 -13.51 14.52 -7.87
N LEU A 51 -13.61 14.35 -6.57
CA LEU A 51 -14.67 14.92 -5.73
C LEU A 51 -14.50 16.42 -5.45
N GLY A 52 -13.28 16.96 -5.56
CA GLY A 52 -13.01 18.39 -5.36
C GLY A 52 -13.23 18.87 -3.92
N GLN A 53 -13.90 20.02 -3.74
CA GLN A 53 -14.08 20.74 -2.47
C GLN A 53 -14.95 20.01 -1.39
N GLY A 54 -15.29 18.74 -1.60
CA GLY A 54 -16.11 17.94 -0.68
C GLY A 54 -15.34 16.95 0.18
N VAL A 55 -14.01 16.93 0.09
CA VAL A 55 -13.18 15.98 0.83
C VAL A 55 -13.03 16.45 2.28
N ASN A 56 -13.61 15.71 3.22
CA ASN A 56 -13.34 15.90 4.64
C ASN A 56 -11.83 15.69 4.88
N THR A 57 -11.20 16.61 5.62
CA THR A 57 -9.75 16.64 5.88
C THR A 57 -9.19 15.37 6.51
N ASP A 58 -10.03 14.53 7.10
CA ASP A 58 -9.68 13.26 7.72
C ASP A 58 -10.74 12.18 7.39
N ALA A 59 -10.70 11.65 6.17
CA ALA A 59 -11.63 10.59 5.75
C ALA A 59 -10.99 9.19 5.91
N SER A 60 -11.69 8.26 6.54
CA SER A 60 -11.26 6.87 6.68
C SER A 60 -12.39 5.91 6.33
N GLY A 61 -12.06 4.74 5.77
CA GLY A 61 -13.06 3.75 5.38
C GLY A 61 -12.47 2.44 4.86
N SER A 62 -13.31 1.61 4.25
CA SER A 62 -12.93 0.34 3.64
C SER A 62 -12.97 0.41 2.11
N PHE A 63 -12.26 -0.48 1.43
CA PHE A 63 -12.35 -0.64 -0.03
C PHE A 63 -13.48 -1.63 -0.43
N GLU A 64 -14.54 -1.75 0.36
CA GLU A 64 -15.66 -2.66 0.08
C GLU A 64 -16.33 -2.34 -1.26
N GLU A 65 -16.44 -1.05 -1.61
CA GLU A 65 -16.96 -0.57 -2.90
C GLU A 65 -16.14 -1.07 -4.12
N TYR A 66 -14.87 -1.38 -3.90
CA TYR A 66 -13.95 -1.94 -4.91
C TYR A 66 -13.87 -3.47 -4.83
N GLY A 67 -14.68 -4.12 -3.99
CA GLY A 67 -14.65 -5.56 -3.75
C GLY A 67 -13.49 -6.01 -2.85
N GLU A 68 -12.89 -5.09 -2.10
CA GLU A 68 -11.67 -5.32 -1.32
C GLU A 68 -11.87 -5.04 0.18
N PRO A 69 -12.81 -5.75 0.86
CA PRO A 69 -13.21 -5.44 2.25
C PRO A 69 -12.13 -5.71 3.30
N ASN A 70 -11.06 -6.43 2.93
CA ASN A 70 -9.93 -6.70 3.82
C ASN A 70 -8.93 -5.54 3.89
N TYR A 71 -9.19 -4.47 3.14
CA TYR A 71 -8.35 -3.30 3.06
C TYR A 71 -9.12 -2.06 3.49
N GLU A 72 -8.40 -1.15 4.11
CA GLU A 72 -8.90 0.11 4.61
C GLU A 72 -8.01 1.26 4.14
N PHE A 73 -8.60 2.44 4.08
CA PHE A 73 -7.92 3.65 3.67
C PHE A 73 -8.02 4.75 4.71
N THR A 74 -7.06 5.66 4.64
CA THR A 74 -7.07 6.95 5.33
C THR A 74 -6.65 8.02 4.36
N VAL A 75 -7.39 9.12 4.34
CA VAL A 75 -7.11 10.33 3.55
C VAL A 75 -6.75 11.43 4.54
N ASP A 76 -5.59 12.04 4.32
CA ASP A 76 -5.07 13.16 5.09
C ASP A 76 -4.86 14.33 4.12
N VAL A 77 -5.55 15.43 4.38
CA VAL A 77 -5.46 16.66 3.56
C VAL A 77 -4.76 17.74 4.36
N GLN A 78 -3.57 18.13 3.90
CA GLN A 78 -2.72 19.12 4.57
C GLN A 78 -2.51 20.34 3.67
N ALA A 79 -2.52 21.53 4.28
CA ALA A 79 -2.23 22.77 3.56
C ALA A 79 -0.82 22.72 2.94
N SER A 80 -0.69 23.01 1.65
CA SER A 80 0.62 22.97 0.96
C SER A 80 1.49 24.20 1.24
N GLY A 81 0.92 25.24 1.87
CA GLY A 81 1.55 26.55 2.04
C GLY A 81 1.42 27.47 0.82
N VAL A 82 0.84 26.98 -0.28
CA VAL A 82 0.39 27.78 -1.43
C VAL A 82 -1.10 28.00 -1.30
N ASP A 83 -1.54 29.24 -1.53
CA ASP A 83 -2.95 29.58 -1.47
C ASP A 83 -3.75 28.77 -2.50
N SER A 84 -4.95 28.32 -2.13
CA SER A 84 -5.82 27.52 -2.98
C SER A 84 -5.26 26.14 -3.37
N LEU A 85 -4.24 25.62 -2.68
CA LEU A 85 -3.62 24.33 -2.97
C LEU A 85 -3.38 23.51 -1.70
N ASP A 86 -3.94 22.32 -1.66
CA ASP A 86 -3.77 21.35 -0.59
C ASP A 86 -3.02 20.11 -1.08
N THR A 87 -2.28 19.48 -0.18
CA THR A 87 -1.65 18.17 -0.40
C THR A 87 -2.56 17.09 0.15
N VAL A 88 -2.89 16.11 -0.68
CA VAL A 88 -3.71 14.97 -0.30
C VAL A 88 -2.83 13.74 -0.22
N LEU A 89 -2.79 13.09 0.94
CA LEU A 89 -2.15 11.81 1.16
C LEU A 89 -3.22 10.75 1.38
N VAL A 90 -3.20 9.72 0.54
CA VAL A 90 -4.01 8.52 0.72
C VAL A 90 -3.11 7.36 1.14
N ILE A 91 -3.48 6.71 2.24
CA ILE A 91 -2.82 5.53 2.77
C ILE A 91 -3.80 4.37 2.66
N ALA A 92 -3.41 3.31 1.96
CA ALA A 92 -4.12 2.04 1.92
C ALA A 92 -3.37 1.00 2.73
N LYS A 93 -4.07 0.26 3.60
CA LYS A 93 -3.49 -0.81 4.41
C LYS A 93 -4.47 -1.96 4.59
N LYS A 94 -3.99 -3.07 5.11
CA LYS A 94 -4.82 -4.22 5.44
C LYS A 94 -5.53 -3.99 6.78
N SER A 95 -6.83 -4.25 6.85
CA SER A 95 -7.67 -3.90 8.00
C SER A 95 -7.30 -4.63 9.31
N ASN A 96 -6.81 -5.86 9.21
CA ASN A 96 -6.28 -6.61 10.36
C ASN A 96 -4.73 -6.66 10.38
N GLY A 97 -4.08 -5.71 9.70
CA GLY A 97 -2.64 -5.60 9.70
C GLY A 97 -2.11 -5.07 11.03
N ASP A 98 -1.04 -5.67 11.56
CA ASP A 98 -0.23 -5.06 12.62
C ASP A 98 0.35 -3.72 12.15
N THR A 99 0.82 -2.86 13.06
CA THR A 99 1.41 -1.53 12.72
C THR A 99 2.68 -1.61 11.86
N THR A 100 3.22 -2.81 11.69
CA THR A 100 4.34 -3.14 10.80
C THR A 100 3.91 -3.67 9.43
N SER A 101 2.60 -3.73 9.16
CA SER A 101 2.05 -4.18 7.88
C SER A 101 2.40 -3.20 6.77
N GLN A 102 2.52 -3.73 5.55
CA GLN A 102 2.77 -2.90 4.38
C GLN A 102 1.64 -1.89 4.17
N GLU A 103 2.02 -0.68 3.77
CA GLU A 103 1.11 0.39 3.41
C GLU A 103 1.39 0.80 1.97
N GLY A 104 0.32 1.01 1.20
CA GLY A 104 0.36 1.72 -0.08
C GLY A 104 0.11 3.18 0.18
N ARG A 105 0.93 4.07 -0.37
CA ARG A 105 0.79 5.52 -0.20
C ARG A 105 0.71 6.17 -1.57
N ALA A 106 -0.25 7.07 -1.75
CA ALA A 106 -0.39 7.90 -2.92
C ALA A 106 -0.53 9.36 -2.48
N VAL A 107 0.18 10.27 -3.16
CA VAL A 107 0.19 11.70 -2.83
C VAL A 107 -0.22 12.49 -4.06
N GLY A 108 -1.14 13.41 -3.88
CA GLY A 108 -1.62 14.31 -4.93
C GLY A 108 -1.79 15.73 -4.43
N LEU A 109 -2.14 16.61 -5.36
CA LEU A 109 -2.45 18.01 -5.10
C LEU A 109 -3.92 18.25 -5.40
N LEU A 110 -4.60 18.95 -4.51
CA LEU A 110 -5.99 19.37 -4.65
C LEU A 110 -6.03 20.88 -4.77
N PHE A 111 -6.56 21.39 -5.87
CA PHE A 111 -6.78 22.82 -6.06
C PHE A 111 -8.19 23.18 -5.59
N THR A 112 -8.26 24.09 -4.63
CA THR A 112 -9.51 24.60 -4.05
C THR A 112 -9.59 26.08 -4.43
N PRO A 113 -10.41 26.49 -5.42
CA PRO A 113 -10.48 27.88 -5.82
C PRO A 113 -10.86 28.77 -4.62
N PRO A 114 -10.29 29.98 -4.52
CA PRO A 114 -10.60 30.88 -3.42
C PRO A 114 -12.04 31.35 -3.57
N GLU A 115 -12.78 31.39 -2.46
CA GLU A 115 -14.12 31.98 -2.42
C GLU A 115 -14.03 33.43 -2.88
N THR A 116 -14.46 33.72 -4.11
CA THR A 116 -14.58 35.08 -4.61
C THR A 116 -15.63 35.78 -3.76
N THR A 117 -15.17 36.63 -2.84
CA THR A 117 -16.04 37.54 -2.11
C THR A 117 -16.44 38.65 -3.08
N GLU A 118 -17.68 38.60 -3.60
CA GLU A 118 -18.31 39.77 -4.23
C GLU A 118 -18.77 40.80 -3.19
#